data_AF-F4R477-F1
#
_entry.id   AF-F4R477-F1
#
_cell.length_a   1.000
_cell.length_b   1.000
_cell.length_c   1.000
_cell.angle_alpha   90.00
_cell.angle_beta   90.00
_cell.angle_gamma   90.00
#
_symmetry.space_group_name_H-M   'P 1'
#
loop_
_entity.id
_entity.type
_entity.pdbx_description
1 polymer ?
#
loop_
_entity_poly.entity_id
_entity_poly.type
_entity_poly.pdbx_seq_one_letter_code
_entity_poly.pdbx_strand_id
1 'polypeptide(L)'
;MPVPTIVTEAHRPVIAALVQQGLTNRQIQHELSTHHDVHCSQSTITRARANWDLQIQPNAETQDFNNLLIRFYHAFHPILEERHGFSISLRTLAQCCNLLGLQRRKDDVDQGRVTLDDVAHLIRHAKQRADVQDSLNKWMDDYNSYKKRLDKRTALPTACAPNFCYYAPASENSVEGLVPVLPAHIDRLRAQYYPNSDKLMMTSPLWLSEFVAAAQASLQIHPAGINMENAWPTFHMILAFMHAYDSALLEIPAGQPREPTNHEQAVISVQTQFGRVPL
;
A
#
# COMPACT_ATOMS: atom_id res chain seq x y z
N MET A 1 51.12 19.01 -13.52
CA MET A 1 49.66 19.03 -13.57
C MET A 1 49.28 19.44 -14.99
N PRO A 2 48.63 18.57 -15.80
CA PRO A 2 48.22 18.96 -17.15
C PRO A 2 47.26 20.15 -17.06
N VAL A 3 47.50 21.15 -17.92
CA VAL A 3 46.68 22.37 -17.97
C VAL A 3 45.28 21.96 -18.44
N PRO A 4 44.20 22.31 -17.71
CA PRO A 4 42.86 21.96 -18.14
C PRO A 4 42.52 22.68 -19.44
N THR A 5 42.42 21.92 -20.53
CA THR A 5 42.05 22.44 -21.85
C THR A 5 40.58 22.88 -21.83
N ILE A 6 40.31 24.09 -22.30
CA ILE A 6 38.96 24.65 -22.32
C ILE A 6 38.15 23.88 -23.38
N VAL A 7 37.04 23.28 -22.95
CA VAL A 7 36.06 22.67 -23.85
C VAL A 7 35.36 23.80 -24.62
N THR A 8 35.72 23.95 -25.89
CA THR A 8 35.15 24.96 -26.81
C THR A 8 34.07 24.37 -27.72
N GLU A 9 33.32 25.22 -28.44
CA GLU A 9 32.24 24.83 -29.38
C GLU A 9 32.70 23.81 -30.44
N ALA A 10 33.99 23.78 -30.78
CA ALA A 10 34.55 22.80 -31.71
C ALA A 10 34.40 21.33 -31.23
N HIS A 11 34.26 21.11 -29.92
CA HIS A 11 34.12 19.79 -29.31
C HIS A 11 32.64 19.38 -29.15
N ARG A 12 31.70 20.29 -29.41
CA ARG A 12 30.26 20.04 -29.33
C ARG A 12 29.78 18.84 -30.16
N PRO A 13 30.17 18.66 -31.46
CA PRO A 13 29.68 17.53 -32.23
C PRO A 13 30.18 16.18 -31.70
N VAL A 14 31.42 16.13 -31.20
CA VAL A 14 32.00 14.92 -30.60
C VAL A 14 31.26 14.57 -29.31
N ILE A 15 31.06 15.55 -28.43
CA ILE A 15 30.33 15.35 -27.16
C ILE A 15 28.87 14.98 -27.42
N ALA A 16 28.23 15.59 -28.43
CA ALA A 16 26.85 15.24 -28.81
C ALA A 16 26.74 13.78 -29.30
N ALA A 17 27.69 13.30 -30.10
CA ALA A 17 27.70 11.92 -30.57
C ALA A 17 27.88 10.92 -29.42
N LEU A 18 28.79 11.20 -28.49
CA LEU A 18 29.02 10.37 -27.30
C LEU A 18 27.80 10.36 -26.36
N VAL A 19 27.10 11.49 -26.25
CA VAL A 19 25.84 11.59 -25.50
C VAL A 19 24.72 10.79 -26.16
N GLN A 20 24.60 10.81 -27.49
CA GLN A 20 23.63 10.00 -28.24
C GLN A 20 23.89 8.50 -28.12
N GLN A 21 25.16 8.10 -27.93
CA GLN A 21 25.54 6.71 -27.61
C GLN A 21 25.21 6.31 -26.16
N GLY A 22 24.66 7.23 -25.34
CA GLY A 22 24.25 6.95 -23.97
C GLY A 22 25.40 6.93 -22.94
N LEU A 23 26.57 7.45 -23.29
CA LEU A 23 27.73 7.43 -22.41
C LEU A 23 27.58 8.39 -21.22
N THR A 24 28.04 7.96 -20.05
CA THR A 24 28.05 8.78 -18.83
C THR A 24 29.15 9.84 -18.88
N ASN A 25 29.04 10.93 -18.11
CA ASN A 25 30.05 12.01 -18.08
C ASN A 25 31.46 11.51 -17.75
N ARG A 26 31.59 10.43 -16.96
CA ARG A 26 32.88 9.79 -16.66
C ARG A 26 33.46 9.07 -17.87
N GLN A 27 32.63 8.37 -18.64
CA GLN A 27 33.05 7.71 -19.88
C GLN A 27 33.39 8.73 -20.97
N ILE A 28 32.59 9.79 -21.11
CA ILE A 28 32.87 10.91 -22.02
C ILE A 28 34.22 11.56 -21.67
N GLN A 29 34.50 11.76 -20.38
CA GLN A 29 35.80 12.29 -19.95
C GLN A 29 36.96 11.38 -20.36
N HIS A 30 36.79 10.06 -20.22
CA HIS A 30 37.81 9.09 -20.61
C HIS A 30 38.03 9.08 -22.13
N GLU A 31 36.96 9.03 -22.91
CA GLU A 31 37.00 9.09 -24.38
C GLU A 31 37.68 10.38 -24.89
N LEU A 32 37.34 11.53 -24.32
CA LEU A 32 37.95 12.81 -24.66
C LEU A 32 39.45 12.84 -24.33
N SER A 33 39.86 12.22 -23.22
CA SER A 33 41.27 12.14 -22.85
C SER A 33 42.07 11.15 -23.70
N THR A 34 41.46 10.04 -24.14
CA THR A 34 42.15 8.96 -24.85
C THR A 34 42.22 9.20 -26.36
N HIS A 35 41.14 9.71 -26.96
CA HIS A 35 41.00 9.80 -28.42
C HIS A 35 41.10 11.23 -28.97
N HIS A 36 40.91 12.25 -28.11
CA HIS A 36 40.87 13.65 -28.54
C HIS A 36 41.89 14.55 -27.84
N ASP A 37 42.74 13.99 -26.96
CA ASP A 37 43.77 14.70 -26.18
C ASP A 37 43.20 15.90 -25.37
N VAL A 38 41.93 15.82 -24.96
CA VAL A 38 41.24 16.84 -24.19
C VAL A 38 41.14 16.41 -22.73
N HIS A 39 41.93 17.05 -21.88
CA HIS A 39 41.84 16.87 -20.43
C HIS A 39 40.92 17.91 -19.80
N CYS A 40 39.68 17.50 -19.49
CA CYS A 40 38.71 18.33 -18.78
C CYS A 40 38.12 17.58 -17.57
N SER A 41 37.54 18.31 -16.62
CA SER A 41 36.87 17.73 -15.47
C SER A 41 35.42 17.34 -15.81
N GLN A 42 34.84 16.43 -15.03
CA GLN A 42 33.43 16.05 -15.18
C GLN A 42 32.48 17.25 -15.01
N SER A 43 32.82 18.21 -14.14
CA SER A 43 32.03 19.43 -13.96
C SER A 43 32.03 20.34 -15.19
N THR A 44 33.16 20.42 -15.91
CA THR A 44 33.25 21.15 -17.20
C THR A 44 32.38 20.49 -18.26
N ILE A 45 32.37 19.16 -18.35
CA ILE A 45 31.50 18.41 -19.28
C ILE A 45 30.02 18.62 -18.91
N THR A 46 29.66 18.54 -17.63
CA THR A 46 28.27 18.80 -17.18
C THR A 46 27.80 20.20 -17.55
N ARG A 47 28.65 21.23 -17.35
CA ARG A 47 28.32 22.61 -17.75
C ARG A 47 28.21 22.76 -19.26
N ALA A 48 29.13 22.18 -20.03
CA ALA A 48 29.10 22.24 -21.49
C ALA A 48 27.82 21.57 -22.05
N ARG A 49 27.45 20.40 -21.50
CA ARG A 49 26.20 19.71 -21.87
C ARG A 49 24.96 20.53 -21.57
N ALA A 50 24.90 21.21 -20.42
CA ALA A 50 23.79 22.09 -20.06
C ALA A 50 23.73 23.34 -20.95
N ASN A 51 24.87 23.96 -21.24
CA ASN A 51 24.95 25.14 -22.10
C ASN A 51 24.61 24.84 -23.57
N TRP A 52 24.87 23.62 -24.04
CA TRP A 52 24.60 23.19 -25.41
C TRP A 52 23.29 22.42 -25.60
N ASP A 53 22.50 22.31 -24.54
CA ASP A 53 21.22 21.59 -24.52
C ASP A 53 21.35 20.10 -24.92
N LEU A 54 22.47 19.47 -24.56
CA LEU A 54 22.76 18.04 -24.77
C LEU A 54 22.31 17.19 -23.57
N GLN A 55 21.21 17.60 -22.94
CA GLN A 55 20.60 16.83 -21.86
C GLN A 55 19.80 15.67 -22.48
N ILE A 56 20.10 14.46 -22.04
CA ILE A 56 19.29 13.30 -22.41
C ILE A 56 17.96 13.49 -21.69
N GLN A 57 16.89 13.69 -22.45
CA GLN A 57 15.53 13.69 -21.92
C GLN A 57 15.32 12.36 -21.17
N PRO A 58 14.77 12.38 -19.94
CA PRO A 58 14.48 11.15 -19.22
C PRO A 58 13.63 10.24 -20.12
N ASN A 59 13.97 8.94 -20.16
CA ASN A 59 13.18 7.98 -20.94
C ASN A 59 11.72 7.98 -20.44
N ALA A 60 10.80 7.47 -21.26
CA ALA A 60 9.37 7.43 -20.93
C ALA A 60 9.11 6.80 -19.55
N GLU A 61 9.87 5.76 -19.18
CA GLU A 61 9.79 5.10 -17.87
C GLU A 61 10.18 6.03 -16.70
N THR A 62 11.24 6.83 -16.85
CA THR A 62 11.67 7.80 -15.84
C THR A 62 10.69 8.96 -15.73
N GLN A 63 10.07 9.35 -16.85
CA GLN A 63 9.05 10.39 -16.86
C GLN A 63 7.74 9.91 -16.23
N ASP A 64 7.32 8.68 -16.51
CA ASP A 64 6.19 8.02 -15.85
C ASP A 64 6.45 7.82 -14.35
N PHE A 65 7.67 7.48 -13.97
CA PHE A 65 8.10 7.41 -12.57
C PHE A 65 7.97 8.76 -11.85
N ASN A 66 8.46 9.84 -12.45
CA ASN A 66 8.32 11.18 -11.88
C ASN A 66 6.84 11.57 -11.74
N ASN A 67 6.00 11.24 -12.73
CA ASN A 67 4.56 11.47 -12.67
C ASN A 67 3.88 10.64 -11.57
N LEU A 68 4.32 9.40 -11.33
CA LEU A 68 3.84 8.55 -10.24
C LEU A 68 4.24 9.12 -8.88
N LEU A 69 5.48 9.62 -8.75
CA LEU A 69 6.00 10.25 -7.54
C LEU A 69 5.21 11.52 -7.16
N ILE A 70 4.78 12.29 -8.16
CA ILE A 70 3.87 13.43 -7.98
C ILE A 70 2.46 12.95 -7.56
N ARG A 71 1.94 11.86 -8.17
CA ARG A 71 0.59 11.36 -7.91
C ARG A 71 0.40 10.75 -6.52
N PHE A 72 1.38 10.04 -5.99
CA PHE A 72 1.20 9.22 -4.78
C PHE A 72 1.91 9.79 -3.54
N TYR A 73 2.26 11.09 -3.58
CA TYR A 73 3.08 11.82 -2.61
C TYR A 73 2.80 11.54 -1.11
N HIS A 74 1.61 11.06 -0.77
CA HIS A 74 1.15 10.82 0.59
C HIS A 74 1.42 9.41 1.15
N ALA A 75 1.83 8.43 0.34
CA ALA A 75 1.98 7.05 0.79
C ALA A 75 3.16 6.34 0.09
N PHE A 76 4.39 6.52 0.58
CA PHE A 76 5.57 6.10 -0.19
C PHE A 76 6.69 5.40 0.57
N HIS A 77 6.71 4.09 0.35
CA HIS A 77 7.87 3.24 0.02
C HIS A 77 7.36 1.82 -0.30
N PRO A 78 6.46 1.22 0.52
CA PRO A 78 5.97 -0.13 0.28
C PRO A 78 5.16 -0.25 -1.02
N ILE A 79 4.35 0.76 -1.33
CA ILE A 79 3.43 0.75 -2.48
C ILE A 79 4.20 0.78 -3.82
N LEU A 80 5.37 1.40 -3.89
CA LEU A 80 6.18 1.44 -5.13
C LEU A 80 6.86 0.11 -5.42
N GLU A 81 7.39 -0.52 -4.38
CA GLU A 81 8.07 -1.80 -4.49
C GLU A 81 7.04 -2.92 -4.78
N GLU A 82 5.89 -2.88 -4.10
CA GLU A 82 4.84 -3.90 -4.22
C GLU A 82 4.01 -3.79 -5.52
N ARG A 83 3.59 -2.59 -5.94
CA ARG A 83 2.71 -2.45 -7.12
C ARG A 83 3.44 -2.32 -8.44
N HIS A 84 4.67 -1.83 -8.43
CA HIS A 84 5.36 -1.42 -9.65
C HIS A 84 6.76 -2.02 -9.79
N GLY A 85 7.23 -2.82 -8.83
CA GLY A 85 8.51 -3.53 -8.92
C GLY A 85 9.74 -2.63 -8.88
N PHE A 86 9.58 -1.37 -8.47
CA PHE A 86 10.69 -0.43 -8.38
C PHE A 86 11.39 -0.57 -7.03
N SER A 87 12.54 -1.25 -7.01
CA SER A 87 13.42 -1.30 -5.83
C SER A 87 14.26 -0.03 -5.78
N ILE A 88 13.73 1.01 -5.12
CA ILE A 88 14.39 2.31 -5.00
C ILE A 88 14.78 2.56 -3.55
N SER A 89 16.01 3.01 -3.35
CA SER A 89 16.51 3.38 -2.02
C SER A 89 15.75 4.60 -1.48
N LEU A 90 15.47 4.60 -0.18
CA LEU A 90 14.86 5.72 0.55
C LEU A 90 15.56 7.06 0.28
N ARG A 91 16.89 7.02 0.10
CA ARG A 91 17.71 8.20 -0.21
C ARG A 91 17.39 8.78 -1.59
N THR A 92 17.27 7.92 -2.61
CA THR A 92 16.93 8.33 -3.98
C THR A 92 15.52 8.92 -4.01
N LEU A 93 14.56 8.29 -3.31
CA LEU A 93 13.21 8.81 -3.17
C LEU A 93 13.18 10.20 -2.52
N ALA A 94 13.90 10.38 -1.41
CA ALA A 94 14.00 11.66 -0.71
C ALA A 94 14.63 12.75 -1.58
N GLN A 95 15.64 12.40 -2.38
CA GLN A 95 16.26 13.32 -3.32
C GLN A 95 15.30 13.72 -4.45
N CYS A 96 14.52 12.78 -5.00
CA CYS A 96 13.48 13.06 -5.99
C CYS A 96 12.37 13.97 -5.43
N CYS A 97 11.89 13.71 -4.21
CA CYS A 97 10.91 14.59 -3.55
C CYS A 97 11.43 16.03 -3.40
N ASN A 98 12.69 16.19 -2.99
CA ASN A 98 13.32 17.51 -2.85
C ASN A 98 13.47 18.23 -4.20
N LEU A 99 13.86 17.50 -5.26
CA LEU A 99 14.07 18.05 -6.60
C LEU A 99 12.73 18.49 -7.23
N LEU A 100 11.66 17.77 -6.93
CA LEU A 100 10.30 18.09 -7.37
C LEU A 100 9.60 19.13 -6.46
N GLY A 101 10.27 19.64 -5.42
CA GLY A 101 9.70 20.63 -4.50
C GLY A 101 8.53 20.11 -3.67
N LEU A 102 8.41 18.79 -3.52
CA LEU A 102 7.29 18.16 -2.84
C LEU A 102 7.55 18.16 -1.32
N GLN A 103 6.71 18.88 -0.57
CA GLN A 103 6.79 18.99 0.90
C GLN A 103 5.57 18.38 1.57
N ARG A 104 5.79 17.63 2.67
CA ARG A 104 4.72 16.91 3.35
C ARG A 104 3.88 17.99 4.02
N ARG A 105 2.58 18.05 3.71
CA ARG A 105 1.67 18.92 4.46
C ARG A 105 1.71 18.44 5.92
N LYS A 106 2.15 19.31 6.81
CA LYS A 106 2.14 19.04 8.25
C LYS A 106 0.72 19.31 8.73
N ASP A 107 -0.03 18.24 9.00
CA ASP A 107 -1.38 18.38 9.54
C ASP A 107 -1.32 18.90 11.00
N ASP A 108 -2.43 19.40 11.54
CA ASP A 108 -2.47 19.97 12.89
C ASP A 108 -2.05 18.96 13.98
N VAL A 109 -2.20 17.66 13.69
CA VAL A 109 -1.67 16.55 14.50
C VAL A 109 -0.14 16.47 14.43
N ASP A 110 0.44 16.59 13.22
CA ASP A 110 1.90 16.61 13.01
C ASP A 110 2.54 17.89 13.61
N GLN A 111 1.76 18.95 13.81
CA GLN A 111 2.18 20.20 14.47
C GLN A 111 1.94 20.20 15.98
N GLY A 112 1.38 19.12 16.55
CA GLY A 112 1.08 19.00 17.98
C GLY A 112 0.01 19.96 18.49
N ARG A 113 -0.79 20.55 17.59
CA ARG A 113 -1.87 21.49 17.94
C ARG A 113 -3.12 20.76 18.41
N VAL A 114 -3.32 19.53 17.95
CA VAL A 114 -4.48 18.69 18.28
C VAL A 114 -3.97 17.27 18.46
N THR A 115 -4.37 16.58 19.52
CA THR A 115 -4.05 15.16 19.69
C THR A 115 -5.00 14.28 18.88
N LEU A 116 -4.59 13.06 18.53
CA LEU A 116 -5.46 12.11 17.84
C LEU A 116 -6.73 11.78 18.66
N ASP A 117 -6.62 11.81 19.99
CA ASP A 117 -7.76 11.64 20.90
C ASP A 117 -8.73 12.82 20.85
N ASP A 118 -8.23 14.05 20.75
CA ASP A 118 -9.07 15.25 20.57
C ASP A 118 -9.83 15.19 19.24
N VAL A 119 -9.16 14.75 18.16
CA VAL A 119 -9.80 14.54 16.85
C VAL A 119 -10.88 13.46 16.94
N ALA A 120 -10.58 12.33 17.57
CA ALA A 120 -11.54 11.25 17.74
C ALA A 120 -12.73 11.66 18.63
N HIS A 121 -12.49 12.50 19.63
CA HIS A 121 -13.52 13.07 20.50
C HIS A 121 -14.39 14.07 19.73
N LEU A 122 -13.80 14.98 18.95
CA LEU A 122 -14.52 15.94 18.10
C LEU A 122 -15.35 15.24 17.02
N ILE A 123 -14.84 14.17 16.41
CA ILE A 123 -15.60 13.36 15.43
C ILE A 123 -16.78 12.67 16.11
N ARG A 124 -16.58 12.08 17.30
CA ARG A 124 -17.66 11.47 18.08
C ARG A 124 -18.73 12.50 18.47
N HIS A 125 -18.31 13.65 18.96
CA HIS A 125 -19.19 14.75 19.34
C HIS A 125 -19.95 15.33 18.13
N ALA A 126 -19.29 15.48 16.98
CA ALA A 126 -19.92 15.92 15.74
C ALA A 126 -20.95 14.91 15.21
N LYS A 127 -20.69 13.60 15.36
CA LYS A 127 -21.62 12.53 14.96
C LYS A 127 -22.86 12.42 15.86
N GLN A 128 -22.77 12.86 17.12
CA GLN A 128 -23.88 12.81 18.08
C GLN A 128 -24.83 14.02 17.98
N ARG A 129 -24.46 15.01 17.18
CA ARG A 129 -25.23 16.24 16.98
C ARG A 129 -26.23 16.05 15.84
N ALA A 130 -27.53 16.03 16.17
CA ALA A 130 -28.62 15.85 15.22
C ALA A 130 -28.60 16.91 14.10
N ASP A 131 -28.22 18.14 14.44
CA ASP A 131 -28.07 19.26 13.51
C ASP A 131 -26.94 19.07 12.48
N VAL A 132 -25.89 18.33 12.85
CA VAL A 132 -24.78 17.98 11.94
C VAL A 132 -25.20 16.86 10.99
N GLN A 133 -25.93 15.86 11.49
CA GLN A 133 -26.45 14.78 10.65
C GLN A 133 -27.48 15.32 9.64
N ASP A 134 -28.36 16.24 10.05
CA ASP A 134 -29.32 16.90 9.14
C ASP A 134 -28.61 17.77 8.10
N SER A 135 -27.56 18.48 8.49
CA SER A 135 -26.73 19.26 7.55
C SER A 135 -25.95 18.38 6.58
N LEU A 136 -25.46 17.22 7.03
CA LEU A 136 -24.79 16.22 6.19
C LEU A 136 -25.77 15.53 5.24
N ASN A 137 -26.95 15.17 5.72
CA ASN A 137 -28.03 14.61 4.91
C ASN A 137 -28.44 15.63 3.84
N LYS A 138 -28.64 16.90 4.24
CA LYS A 138 -28.93 17.99 3.31
C LYS A 138 -27.81 18.22 2.30
N TRP A 139 -26.54 18.21 2.71
CA TRP A 139 -25.41 18.31 1.80
C TRP A 139 -25.32 17.09 0.85
N MET A 140 -25.62 15.89 1.34
CA MET A 140 -25.60 14.66 0.56
C MET A 140 -26.75 14.65 -0.46
N ASP A 141 -27.95 15.08 -0.05
CA ASP A 141 -29.08 15.30 -0.92
C ASP A 141 -28.77 16.40 -1.94
N ASP A 142 -28.19 17.52 -1.53
CA ASP A 142 -27.76 18.60 -2.42
C ASP A 142 -26.68 18.10 -3.40
N TYR A 143 -25.70 17.31 -2.97
CA TYR A 143 -24.63 16.76 -3.81
C TYR A 143 -25.14 15.71 -4.80
N ASN A 144 -26.06 14.83 -4.37
CA ASN A 144 -26.65 13.80 -5.20
C ASN A 144 -27.71 14.36 -6.15
N SER A 145 -28.46 15.38 -5.72
CA SER A 145 -29.43 16.11 -6.55
C SER A 145 -28.77 17.18 -7.41
N TYR A 146 -27.53 17.59 -7.11
CA TYR A 146 -26.73 18.43 -7.98
C TYR A 146 -26.52 17.68 -9.29
N LYS A 147 -27.32 18.05 -10.28
CA LYS A 147 -27.24 17.56 -11.65
C LYS A 147 -25.84 17.89 -12.16
N LYS A 148 -24.90 16.94 -12.02
CA LYS A 148 -23.53 17.06 -12.50
C LYS A 148 -23.62 17.54 -13.94
N ARG A 149 -23.14 18.76 -14.20
CA ARG A 149 -23.06 19.28 -15.56
C ARG A 149 -22.31 18.23 -16.36
N LEU A 150 -22.92 17.75 -17.44
CA LEU A 150 -22.32 16.78 -18.33
C LEU A 150 -20.96 17.35 -18.78
N ASP A 151 -19.87 16.81 -18.26
CA ASP A 151 -18.54 17.23 -18.68
C ASP A 151 -18.29 16.63 -20.06
N LYS A 152 -18.39 17.48 -21.08
CA LYS A 152 -18.22 17.12 -22.49
C LYS A 152 -16.81 16.59 -22.80
N ARG A 153 -15.83 16.75 -21.89
CA ARG A 153 -14.45 16.22 -22.06
C ARG A 153 -14.30 14.81 -21.52
N THR A 154 -15.14 14.39 -20.57
CA THR A 154 -15.11 13.04 -19.97
C THR A 154 -16.28 12.16 -20.39
N ALA A 155 -17.30 12.75 -21.02
CA ALA A 155 -18.41 12.03 -21.62
C ALA A 155 -17.92 11.27 -22.87
N LEU A 156 -18.23 9.97 -22.93
CA LEU A 156 -18.14 9.21 -24.18
C LEU A 156 -19.10 9.82 -25.22
N PRO A 157 -18.96 9.54 -26.53
CA PRO A 157 -19.82 10.09 -27.58
C PRO A 157 -21.33 9.91 -27.34
N THR A 158 -21.72 8.96 -26.50
CA THR A 158 -23.09 8.67 -26.06
C THR A 158 -23.56 9.46 -24.83
N ALA A 159 -22.75 10.37 -24.28
CA ALA A 159 -23.03 11.12 -23.04
C ALA A 159 -23.18 10.25 -21.76
N CYS A 160 -22.89 8.96 -21.85
CA CYS A 160 -22.95 8.02 -20.73
C CYS A 160 -21.66 8.08 -19.89
N ALA A 161 -21.79 8.11 -18.56
CA ALA A 161 -20.65 7.92 -17.67
C ALA A 161 -20.13 6.47 -17.83
N PRO A 162 -18.80 6.24 -17.90
CA PRO A 162 -18.25 4.91 -18.15
C PRO A 162 -18.83 3.82 -17.24
N ASN A 163 -18.92 4.12 -15.94
CA ASN A 163 -19.46 3.20 -14.94
C ASN A 163 -20.94 2.87 -15.19
N PHE A 164 -21.75 3.84 -15.62
CA PHE A 164 -23.18 3.63 -15.87
C PHE A 164 -23.41 2.63 -17.02
N CYS A 165 -22.61 2.75 -18.08
CA CYS A 165 -22.65 1.83 -19.21
C CYS A 165 -22.21 0.38 -18.85
N TYR A 166 -21.36 0.22 -17.83
CA TYR A 166 -20.98 -1.11 -17.32
C TYR A 166 -22.03 -1.73 -16.39
N TYR A 167 -22.67 -0.93 -15.53
CA TYR A 167 -23.62 -1.44 -14.53
C TYR A 167 -25.06 -1.55 -15.04
N ALA A 168 -25.42 -0.84 -16.12
CA ALA A 168 -26.76 -0.86 -16.70
C ALA A 168 -26.72 -0.93 -18.24
N PRO A 169 -26.16 -2.01 -18.82
CA PRO A 169 -26.04 -2.13 -20.29
C PRO A 169 -27.42 -2.12 -20.98
N ALA A 170 -28.44 -2.68 -20.33
CA ALA A 170 -29.81 -2.75 -20.85
C ALA A 170 -30.49 -1.38 -21.03
N SER A 171 -30.18 -0.37 -20.21
CA SER A 171 -30.78 0.96 -20.35
C SER A 171 -30.25 1.75 -21.54
N GLU A 172 -29.11 1.32 -22.10
CA GLU A 172 -28.43 1.98 -23.23
C GLU A 172 -28.44 1.13 -24.51
N ASN A 173 -29.32 0.11 -24.59
CA ASN A 173 -29.35 -0.85 -25.70
C ASN A 173 -27.99 -1.52 -25.97
N SER A 174 -27.16 -1.65 -24.95
CA SER A 174 -25.83 -2.27 -25.03
C SER A 174 -25.91 -3.73 -24.59
N VAL A 175 -24.94 -4.54 -25.05
CA VAL A 175 -24.85 -5.95 -24.67
C VAL A 175 -23.98 -6.08 -23.43
N GLU A 176 -24.45 -6.82 -22.43
CA GLU A 176 -23.69 -7.17 -21.22
C GLU A 176 -22.35 -7.82 -21.63
N GLY A 177 -21.26 -7.08 -21.47
CA GLY A 177 -19.90 -7.54 -21.82
C GLY A 177 -19.24 -8.38 -20.74
N LEU A 178 -19.93 -8.70 -19.64
CA LEU A 178 -19.41 -9.57 -18.60
C LEU A 178 -19.30 -10.99 -19.14
N VAL A 179 -18.08 -11.49 -19.26
CA VAL A 179 -17.82 -12.88 -19.62
C VAL A 179 -18.28 -13.76 -18.47
N PRO A 180 -19.28 -14.64 -18.64
CA PRO A 180 -19.72 -15.52 -17.57
C PRO A 180 -18.62 -16.52 -17.27
N VAL A 181 -17.96 -16.34 -16.13
CA VAL A 181 -16.97 -17.30 -15.65
C VAL A 181 -17.74 -18.48 -15.06
N LEU A 182 -17.59 -19.67 -15.66
CA LEU A 182 -18.19 -20.89 -15.11
C LEU A 182 -17.61 -21.17 -13.71
N PRO A 183 -18.44 -21.45 -12.69
CA PRO A 183 -17.98 -21.77 -11.34
C PRO A 183 -16.95 -22.90 -11.30
N ALA A 184 -17.12 -23.91 -12.16
CA ALA A 184 -16.17 -25.02 -12.30
C ALA A 184 -14.75 -24.59 -12.67
N HIS A 185 -14.57 -23.43 -13.33
CA HIS A 185 -13.26 -22.88 -13.66
C HIS A 185 -12.59 -22.25 -12.42
N ILE A 186 -13.40 -21.58 -11.59
CA ILE A 186 -12.96 -21.03 -10.31
C ILE A 186 -12.56 -22.17 -9.36
N ASP A 187 -13.34 -23.25 -9.31
CA ASP A 187 -13.04 -24.40 -8.46
C ASP A 187 -11.73 -25.09 -8.87
N ARG A 188 -11.47 -25.22 -10.17
CA ARG A 188 -10.19 -25.75 -10.68
C ARG A 188 -9.02 -24.86 -10.29
N LEU A 189 -9.14 -23.54 -10.48
CA LEU A 189 -8.10 -22.59 -10.08
C LEU A 189 -7.88 -22.61 -8.56
N ARG A 190 -8.95 -22.70 -7.77
CA ARG A 190 -8.88 -22.82 -6.32
C ARG A 190 -8.16 -24.10 -5.91
N ALA A 191 -8.49 -25.24 -6.50
CA ALA A 191 -7.81 -26.50 -6.21
C ALA A 191 -6.33 -26.50 -6.64
N GLN A 192 -6.00 -25.84 -7.76
CA GLN A 192 -4.64 -25.77 -8.30
C GLN A 192 -3.72 -24.87 -7.48
N TYR A 193 -4.18 -23.66 -7.14
CA TYR A 193 -3.35 -22.64 -6.48
C TYR A 193 -3.52 -22.60 -4.96
N TYR A 194 -4.67 -23.07 -4.46
CA TYR A 194 -5.03 -23.02 -3.05
C TYR A 194 -5.53 -24.38 -2.54
N PRO A 195 -4.71 -25.44 -2.60
CA PRO A 195 -5.12 -26.77 -2.13
C PRO A 195 -5.45 -26.81 -0.63
N ASN A 196 -4.98 -25.81 0.14
CA ASN A 196 -5.31 -25.60 1.55
C ASN A 196 -6.21 -24.38 1.75
N SER A 197 -7.14 -24.08 0.83
CA SER A 197 -7.98 -22.87 0.90
C SER A 197 -8.71 -22.71 2.23
N ASP A 198 -9.08 -23.82 2.86
CA ASP A 198 -9.81 -23.81 4.12
C ASP A 198 -8.91 -23.38 5.28
N LYS A 199 -7.62 -23.74 5.23
CA LYS A 199 -6.60 -23.29 6.20
C LYS A 199 -6.19 -21.83 5.98
N LEU A 200 -6.25 -21.34 4.73
CA LEU A 200 -5.95 -19.94 4.40
C LEU A 200 -6.98 -18.96 4.99
N MET A 201 -8.21 -19.41 5.18
CA MET A 201 -9.28 -18.62 5.78
C MET A 201 -9.34 -18.77 7.31
N MET A 202 -8.52 -19.64 7.91
CA MET A 202 -8.45 -19.77 9.36
C MET A 202 -7.68 -18.59 9.95
N THR A 203 -8.41 -17.70 10.63
CA THR A 203 -7.84 -16.57 11.38
C THR A 203 -7.37 -16.97 12.78
N SER A 204 -7.72 -18.18 13.24
CA SER A 204 -7.38 -18.69 14.57
C SER A 204 -6.74 -20.09 14.49
N PRO A 205 -5.82 -20.43 15.41
CA PRO A 205 -5.27 -21.78 15.51
C PRO A 205 -6.35 -22.82 15.82
N LEU A 206 -6.14 -24.06 15.33
CA LEU A 206 -7.09 -25.16 15.52
C LEU A 206 -7.36 -25.45 17.01
N TRP A 207 -6.32 -25.51 17.84
CA TRP A 207 -6.45 -25.77 19.28
C TRP A 207 -7.36 -24.76 19.99
N LEU A 208 -7.35 -23.50 19.55
CA LEU A 208 -8.19 -22.46 20.14
C LEU A 208 -9.66 -22.70 19.78
N SER A 209 -9.93 -23.10 18.54
CA SER A 209 -11.30 -23.43 18.12
C SER A 209 -11.85 -24.66 18.86
N GLU A 210 -11.01 -25.67 19.09
CA GLU A 210 -11.35 -26.86 19.87
C GLU A 210 -11.60 -26.51 21.34
N PHE A 211 -10.73 -25.69 21.93
CA PHE A 211 -10.90 -25.20 23.30
C PHE A 211 -12.19 -24.41 23.45
N VAL A 212 -12.47 -23.47 22.55
CA VAL A 212 -13.70 -22.65 22.59
C VAL A 212 -14.94 -23.54 22.46
N ALA A 213 -14.93 -24.54 21.59
CA ALA A 213 -16.04 -25.49 21.47
C ALA A 213 -16.25 -26.29 22.77
N ALA A 214 -15.17 -26.75 23.41
CA ALA A 214 -15.24 -27.44 24.70
C ALA A 214 -15.75 -26.51 25.81
N ALA A 215 -15.25 -25.27 25.89
CA ALA A 215 -15.70 -24.26 26.84
C ALA A 215 -17.18 -23.90 26.64
N GLN A 216 -17.64 -23.78 25.39
CA GLN A 216 -19.05 -23.54 25.08
C GLN A 216 -19.94 -24.70 25.57
N ALA A 217 -19.51 -25.94 25.38
CA ALA A 217 -20.23 -27.10 25.91
C ALA A 217 -20.27 -27.11 27.45
N SER A 218 -19.14 -26.82 28.12
CA SER A 218 -19.07 -26.76 29.58
C SER A 218 -19.88 -25.61 30.19
N LEU A 219 -19.89 -24.45 29.54
CA LEU A 219 -20.60 -23.24 29.98
C LEU A 219 -22.06 -23.19 29.48
N GLN A 220 -22.52 -24.22 28.76
CA GLN A 220 -23.86 -24.30 28.16
C GLN A 220 -24.19 -23.10 27.24
N ILE A 221 -23.19 -22.60 26.52
CA ILE A 221 -23.34 -21.50 25.57
C ILE A 221 -23.75 -22.08 24.21
N HIS A 222 -24.92 -21.67 23.71
CA HIS A 222 -25.36 -22.05 22.36
C HIS A 222 -24.86 -21.05 21.31
N PRO A 223 -24.04 -21.45 20.32
CA PRO A 223 -23.49 -20.54 19.32
C PRO A 223 -24.56 -19.77 18.53
N ALA A 224 -25.69 -20.42 18.23
CA ALA A 224 -26.81 -19.81 17.52
C ALA A 224 -27.56 -18.73 18.34
N GLY A 225 -27.34 -18.69 19.65
CA GLY A 225 -27.93 -17.69 20.55
C GLY A 225 -27.07 -16.42 20.72
N ILE A 226 -25.87 -16.38 20.13
CA ILE A 226 -24.96 -15.23 20.26
C ILE A 226 -25.43 -14.11 19.33
N ASN A 227 -25.73 -12.95 19.90
CA ASN A 227 -26.16 -11.73 19.22
C ASN A 227 -25.27 -10.54 19.64
N MET A 228 -25.49 -9.35 19.05
CA MET A 228 -24.68 -8.16 19.33
C MET A 228 -24.72 -7.71 20.80
N GLU A 229 -25.79 -8.04 21.54
CA GLU A 229 -25.98 -7.62 22.93
C GLU A 229 -25.26 -8.54 23.92
N ASN A 230 -25.20 -9.85 23.62
CA ASN A 230 -24.60 -10.86 24.50
C ASN A 230 -23.21 -11.32 24.06
N ALA A 231 -22.72 -10.89 22.89
CA ALA A 231 -21.40 -11.27 22.39
C ALA A 231 -20.27 -10.98 23.38
N TRP A 232 -20.23 -9.78 23.97
CA TRP A 232 -19.19 -9.41 24.94
C TRP A 232 -19.32 -10.17 26.27
N PRO A 233 -20.50 -10.27 26.91
CA PRO A 233 -20.69 -11.14 28.07
C PRO A 233 -20.26 -12.59 27.84
N THR A 234 -20.66 -13.20 26.72
CA THR A 234 -20.30 -14.57 26.36
C THR A 234 -18.79 -14.71 26.16
N PHE A 235 -18.16 -13.74 25.50
CA PHE A 235 -16.71 -13.69 25.36
C PHE A 235 -16.00 -13.64 26.72
N HIS A 236 -16.43 -12.77 27.63
CA HIS A 236 -15.84 -12.66 28.97
C HIS A 236 -16.01 -13.93 29.80
N MET A 237 -17.12 -14.65 29.66
CA MET A 237 -17.32 -15.95 30.31
C MET A 237 -16.31 -16.99 29.80
N ILE A 238 -16.12 -17.09 28.49
CA ILE A 238 -15.16 -18.01 27.88
C ILE A 238 -13.73 -17.62 28.30
N LEU A 239 -13.40 -16.33 28.32
CA LEU A 239 -12.09 -15.83 28.75
C LEU A 239 -11.81 -16.14 30.23
N ALA A 240 -12.80 -15.96 31.10
CA ALA A 240 -12.68 -16.31 32.51
C ALA A 240 -12.46 -17.83 32.69
N PHE A 241 -13.14 -18.65 31.89
CA PHE A 241 -12.94 -20.10 31.88
C PHE A 241 -11.52 -20.48 31.41
N MET A 242 -11.00 -19.82 30.37
CA MET A 242 -9.61 -19.99 29.93
C MET A 242 -8.61 -19.69 31.05
N HIS A 243 -8.77 -18.56 31.75
CA HIS A 243 -7.89 -18.19 32.86
C HIS A 243 -7.99 -19.17 34.05
N ALA A 244 -9.19 -19.65 34.37
CA ALA A 244 -9.37 -20.64 35.43
C ALA A 244 -8.71 -21.97 35.07
N TYR A 245 -8.83 -22.40 33.81
CA TYR A 245 -8.18 -23.60 33.30
C TYR A 245 -6.66 -23.49 33.37
N ASP A 246 -6.08 -22.38 32.90
CA ASP A 246 -4.64 -22.13 32.99
C ASP A 246 -4.16 -22.09 34.45
N SER A 247 -4.93 -21.47 35.35
CA SER A 247 -4.59 -21.44 36.78
C SER A 247 -4.57 -22.85 37.39
N ALA A 248 -5.56 -23.69 37.07
CA ALA A 248 -5.61 -25.07 37.54
C ALA A 248 -4.43 -25.91 37.02
N LEU A 249 -3.99 -25.68 35.78
CA LEU A 249 -2.80 -26.35 35.24
C LEU A 249 -1.50 -25.93 35.95
N LEU A 250 -1.40 -24.66 36.37
CA LEU A 250 -0.23 -24.14 37.09
C LEU A 250 -0.17 -24.60 38.56
N GLU A 251 -1.29 -25.02 39.14
CA GLU A 251 -1.33 -25.61 40.48
C GLU A 251 -0.79 -27.05 40.52
N ILE A 252 -0.59 -27.70 39.36
CA ILE A 252 -0.03 -29.04 39.27
C ILE A 252 1.46 -29.01 39.68
N PRO A 253 1.91 -29.86 40.64
CA PRO A 253 3.29 -29.85 41.12
C PRO A 253 4.33 -30.10 40.01
N ALA A 254 5.46 -29.40 40.10
CA ALA A 254 6.58 -29.57 39.18
C ALA A 254 7.09 -31.03 39.20
N GLY A 255 6.92 -31.73 38.07
CA GLY A 255 7.33 -33.13 37.89
C GLY A 255 6.20 -34.09 37.50
N GLN A 256 4.94 -33.65 37.55
CA GLN A 256 3.83 -34.39 36.95
C GLN A 256 3.60 -33.94 35.51
N PRO A 257 3.24 -34.86 34.59
CA PRO A 257 2.88 -34.48 33.23
C PRO A 257 1.65 -33.58 33.29
N ARG A 258 1.79 -32.34 32.80
CA ARG A 258 0.69 -31.41 32.60
C ARG A 258 0.57 -31.06 31.13
N GLU A 259 -0.66 -30.80 30.69
CA GLU A 259 -0.88 -30.16 29.41
C GLU A 259 -0.29 -28.74 29.41
N PRO A 260 0.18 -28.25 28.25
CA PRO A 260 0.62 -26.87 28.12
C PRO A 260 -0.55 -25.91 28.35
N THR A 261 -0.27 -24.78 28.99
CA THR A 261 -1.24 -23.68 29.16
C THR A 261 -1.64 -23.12 27.80
N ASN A 262 -2.78 -22.41 27.74
CA ASN A 262 -3.24 -21.74 26.52
C ASN A 262 -2.17 -20.78 25.95
N HIS A 263 -1.41 -20.11 26.83
CA HIS A 263 -0.29 -19.26 26.40
C HIS A 263 0.85 -20.08 25.77
N GLU A 264 1.25 -21.18 26.39
CA GLU A 264 2.28 -22.08 25.84
C GLU A 264 1.83 -22.68 24.49
N GLN A 265 0.56 -23.10 24.37
CA GLN A 265 0.00 -23.57 23.10
C GLN A 265 -0.03 -22.48 22.02
N ALA A 266 -0.32 -21.23 22.39
CA ALA A 266 -0.25 -20.10 21.47
C ALA A 266 1.18 -19.89 20.95
N VAL A 267 2.18 -19.93 21.84
CA VAL A 267 3.60 -19.79 21.48
C VAL A 267 4.03 -20.94 20.56
N ILE A 268 3.69 -22.19 20.89
CA ILE A 268 3.98 -23.36 20.06
C ILE A 268 3.33 -23.22 18.67
N SER A 269 2.10 -22.74 18.61
CA SER A 269 1.37 -22.56 17.34
C SER A 269 2.03 -21.50 16.45
N VAL A 270 2.39 -20.35 17.03
CA VAL A 270 3.10 -19.29 16.31
C VAL A 270 4.46 -19.79 15.80
N GLN A 271 5.22 -20.49 16.65
CA GLN A 271 6.52 -21.05 16.27
C GLN A 271 6.41 -22.12 15.17
N THR A 272 5.36 -22.94 15.21
CA THR A 272 5.12 -23.99 14.21
C THR A 272 4.64 -23.40 12.88
N GLN A 273 3.80 -22.37 12.93
CA GLN A 273 3.18 -21.78 11.73
C GLN A 273 4.08 -20.76 11.02
N PHE A 274 4.89 -20.00 11.75
CA PHE A 274 5.72 -18.92 11.19
C PHE A 274 7.23 -19.20 11.26
N GLY A 275 7.65 -20.35 11.79
CA GLY A 275 9.05 -20.64 12.10
C GLY A 275 9.55 -19.81 13.28
N ARG A 276 10.77 -20.09 13.78
CA ARG A 276 11.39 -19.35 14.89
C ARG A 276 11.39 -17.85 14.59
N VAL A 277 10.50 -17.10 15.24
CA VAL A 277 10.66 -15.65 15.39
C VAL A 277 11.91 -15.47 16.27
N PRO A 278 12.96 -14.78 15.79
CA PRO A 278 14.10 -14.48 16.65
C PRO A 278 13.60 -13.64 17.82
N LEU A 279 13.99 -14.05 19.04
CA LEU A 279 13.87 -13.25 20.26
C LEU A 279 14.62 -11.93 20.12
#